data_AF-A0A498G2Q5-F1
#
_entry.id   AF-A0A498G2Q5-F1
#
_cell.length_a   1.000
_cell.length_b   1.000
_cell.length_c   1.000
_cell.angle_alpha   90.00
_cell.angle_beta   90.00
_cell.angle_gamma   90.00
#
_symmetry.space_group_name_H-M   'P 1'
#
loop_
_entity.id
_entity.type
_entity.pdbx_description
1 polymer ?
#
loop_
_entity_poly.entity_id
_entity_poly.type
_entity_poly.pdbx_seq_one_letter_code
_entity_poly.pdbx_strand_id
1 'polypeptide(L)'
;MGQSDELNEELLRILGQHLASLSVIATVQYFPAEKKDRVVAQLVESYYPEEIDTARLELRFRMNGDFNIQYIETWDSEQWACRWDRHPNTHNTREHFHQPPRPRETTALDASYPSEPSDILRVVLETLKQRINAVWATTNEPVYPAEYEFTGEYGDAYLQ
;
A
#
# COMPACT_ATOMS: atom_id res chain seq x y z
N MET A 1 -30.02 -0.55 5.94
CA MET A 1 -29.47 -1.24 4.75
C MET A 1 -27.97 -1.09 4.82
N GLY A 2 -27.24 -2.19 5.04
CA GLY A 2 -25.78 -2.16 4.94
C GLY A 2 -25.40 -1.84 3.49
N GLN A 3 -24.41 -0.98 3.30
CA GLN A 3 -23.87 -0.70 1.97
C GLN A 3 -23.38 -2.02 1.32
N SER A 4 -23.50 -2.12 -0.01
CA SER A 4 -23.15 -3.33 -0.77
C SER A 4 -21.65 -3.68 -0.64
N ASP A 5 -21.30 -4.95 -0.78
CA ASP A 5 -19.90 -5.41 -0.92
C ASP A 5 -19.37 -5.18 -2.36
N GLU A 6 -20.13 -4.52 -3.22
CA GLU A 6 -19.73 -4.16 -4.57
C GLU A 6 -18.50 -3.22 -4.60
N LEU A 7 -17.75 -3.30 -5.70
CA LEU A 7 -16.62 -2.43 -5.98
C LEU A 7 -17.09 -0.98 -6.11
N ASN A 8 -16.42 -0.05 -5.44
CA ASN A 8 -16.69 1.37 -5.59
C ASN A 8 -15.83 1.95 -6.73
N GLU A 9 -16.23 1.67 -7.97
CA GLU A 9 -15.47 2.10 -9.16
C GLU A 9 -15.34 3.62 -9.28
N GLU A 10 -16.39 4.36 -8.90
CA GLU A 10 -16.39 5.83 -8.96
C GLU A 10 -15.34 6.42 -8.02
N LEU A 11 -15.33 5.98 -6.76
CA LEU A 11 -14.30 6.38 -5.79
C LEU A 11 -12.90 6.00 -6.27
N LEU A 12 -12.72 4.78 -6.78
CA LEU A 12 -11.42 4.33 -7.28
C LEU A 12 -10.93 5.21 -8.45
N ARG A 13 -11.81 5.66 -9.35
CA ARG A 13 -11.44 6.60 -10.40
C ARG A 13 -11.00 7.95 -9.85
N ILE A 14 -11.70 8.47 -8.83
CA ILE A 14 -11.33 9.73 -8.17
C ILE A 14 -9.95 9.61 -7.51
N LEU A 15 -9.72 8.55 -6.73
CA LEU A 15 -8.43 8.31 -6.08
C LEU A 15 -7.31 8.08 -7.09
N GLY A 16 -7.59 7.36 -8.18
CA GLY A 16 -6.62 7.15 -9.26
C GLY A 16 -6.27 8.45 -10.00
N GLN A 17 -7.23 9.35 -10.21
CA GLN A 17 -6.96 10.69 -10.79
C GLN A 17 -6.09 11.53 -9.85
N HIS A 18 -6.35 11.45 -8.55
CA HIS A 18 -5.49 12.11 -7.56
C HIS A 18 -4.06 11.54 -7.61
N LEU A 19 -3.88 10.22 -7.62
CA LEU A 19 -2.56 9.60 -7.78
C LEU A 19 -1.87 10.04 -9.07
N ALA A 20 -2.58 10.08 -10.19
CA ALA A 20 -2.02 10.50 -11.47
C ALA A 20 -1.54 11.98 -11.49
N SER A 21 -1.98 12.80 -10.52
CA SER A 21 -1.53 14.18 -10.37
C SER A 21 -0.24 14.32 -9.55
N LEU A 22 0.22 13.26 -8.87
CA LEU A 22 1.39 13.27 -8.00
C LEU A 22 2.67 13.01 -8.80
N SER A 23 3.73 13.78 -8.56
CA SER A 23 5.00 13.65 -9.29
C SER A 23 5.74 12.32 -9.03
N VAL A 24 5.44 11.65 -7.91
CA VAL A 24 5.99 10.32 -7.57
C VAL A 24 5.32 9.19 -8.37
N ILE A 25 4.21 9.46 -9.07
CA ILE A 25 3.45 8.48 -9.82
C ILE A 25 3.75 8.62 -11.31
N ALA A 26 4.27 7.55 -11.92
CA ALA A 26 4.61 7.51 -13.34
C ALA A 26 3.37 7.24 -14.20
N THR A 27 2.57 6.24 -13.83
CA THR A 27 1.37 5.84 -14.57
C THR A 27 0.30 5.32 -13.62
N VAL A 28 -0.97 5.43 -14.04
CA VAL A 28 -2.11 4.84 -13.34
C VAL A 28 -2.93 4.02 -14.32
N GLN A 29 -3.14 2.75 -13.99
CA GLN A 29 -4.01 1.83 -14.71
C GLN A 29 -5.30 1.63 -13.93
N TYR A 30 -6.43 1.84 -14.60
CA TYR A 30 -7.76 1.67 -14.01
C TYR A 30 -8.33 0.32 -14.46
N PHE A 31 -8.55 -0.57 -13.50
CA PHE A 31 -9.15 -1.89 -13.70
C PHE A 31 -8.44 -2.71 -14.80
N PRO A 32 -7.11 -2.89 -14.72
CA PRO A 32 -6.37 -3.65 -15.73
C PRO A 32 -6.87 -5.10 -15.82
N ALA A 33 -6.68 -5.74 -16.97
CA ALA A 33 -7.25 -7.07 -17.26
C ALA A 33 -6.88 -8.13 -16.20
N GLU A 34 -5.66 -8.08 -15.68
CA GLU A 34 -5.13 -8.98 -14.64
C GLU A 34 -5.70 -8.69 -13.24
N LYS A 35 -6.16 -7.45 -12.98
CA LYS A 35 -6.65 -6.98 -11.68
C LYS A 35 -7.84 -6.04 -11.86
N LYS A 36 -8.96 -6.59 -12.33
CA LYS A 36 -10.18 -5.83 -12.70
C LYS A 36 -10.86 -5.13 -11.52
N ASP A 37 -10.50 -5.47 -10.28
CA ASP A 37 -11.00 -4.83 -9.06
C ASP A 37 -10.04 -3.76 -8.51
N ARG A 38 -9.00 -3.38 -9.26
CA ARG A 38 -7.93 -2.48 -8.79
C ARG A 38 -7.73 -1.24 -9.63
N VAL A 39 -7.30 -0.18 -8.97
CA VAL A 39 -6.46 0.86 -9.57
C VAL A 39 -5.02 0.56 -9.22
N VAL A 40 -4.14 0.55 -10.22
CA VAL A 40 -2.71 0.22 -10.06
C VAL A 40 -1.88 1.42 -10.50
N ALA A 41 -1.16 2.02 -9.57
CA ALA A 41 -0.26 3.14 -9.83
C ALA A 41 1.19 2.66 -9.80
N GLN A 42 1.93 2.90 -10.88
CA GLN A 42 3.38 2.68 -10.92
C GLN A 42 4.08 3.93 -10.43
N LEU A 43 5.07 3.78 -9.55
CA LEU A 43 5.86 4.89 -9.05
C LEU A 43 7.02 5.17 -10.01
N VAL A 44 7.48 6.41 -10.01
CA VAL A 44 8.60 6.85 -10.86
C VAL A 44 9.91 6.22 -10.35
N GLU A 45 10.60 5.49 -11.23
CA GLU A 45 11.83 4.76 -10.91
C GLU A 45 12.92 5.65 -10.28
N SER A 46 13.06 6.91 -10.74
CA SER A 46 14.06 7.84 -10.21
C SER A 46 13.82 8.29 -8.76
N TYR A 47 12.71 7.91 -8.13
CA TYR A 47 12.49 8.09 -6.70
C TYR A 47 13.12 6.99 -5.86
N TYR A 48 13.69 5.96 -6.47
CA TYR A 48 14.29 4.81 -5.82
C TYR A 48 15.77 4.67 -6.19
N PRO A 49 16.59 4.06 -5.31
CA PRO A 49 17.94 3.67 -5.67
C PRO A 49 17.94 2.43 -6.58
N GLU A 50 19.11 2.12 -7.15
CA GLU A 50 19.26 1.11 -8.21
C GLU A 50 18.87 -0.31 -7.79
N GLU A 51 18.85 -0.61 -6.49
CA GLU A 51 18.46 -1.92 -5.95
C GLU A 51 16.96 -2.22 -6.08
N ILE A 52 16.12 -1.22 -6.38
CA ILE A 52 14.68 -1.37 -6.57
C ILE A 52 14.34 -1.19 -8.04
N ASP A 53 14.00 -2.30 -8.70
CA ASP A 53 13.66 -2.31 -10.12
C ASP A 53 12.36 -1.55 -10.42
N THR A 54 11.34 -1.81 -9.60
CA THR A 54 10.00 -1.22 -9.79
C THR A 54 9.28 -1.09 -8.46
N ALA A 55 8.40 -0.09 -8.36
CA ALA A 55 7.51 0.05 -7.23
C ALA A 55 6.09 0.39 -7.69
N ARG A 56 5.09 -0.21 -7.04
CA ARG A 56 3.67 0.03 -7.36
C ARG A 56 2.77 0.06 -6.14
N LEU A 57 1.70 0.83 -6.25
CA LEU A 57 0.62 0.94 -5.30
C LEU A 57 -0.69 0.45 -5.93
N GLU A 58 -1.39 -0.44 -5.24
CA GLU A 58 -2.64 -1.05 -5.72
C GLU A 58 -3.78 -0.73 -4.76
N LEU A 59 -4.89 -0.18 -5.26
CA LEU A 59 -6.04 0.27 -4.46
C LEU A 59 -7.27 -0.55 -4.81
N ARG A 60 -8.02 -0.97 -3.78
CA ARG A 60 -9.39 -1.45 -3.88
C ARG A 60 -10.23 -0.83 -2.78
N PHE A 61 -11.38 -0.29 -3.14
CA PHE A 61 -12.39 0.20 -2.21
C PHE A 61 -13.75 -0.38 -2.58
N ARG A 62 -14.54 -0.73 -1.59
CA ARG A 62 -15.90 -1.25 -1.73
C ARG A 62 -16.93 -0.25 -1.23
N MET A 63 -18.17 -0.42 -1.66
CA MET A 63 -19.27 0.48 -1.31
C MET A 63 -19.55 0.49 0.19
N ASN A 64 -19.22 -0.57 0.93
CA ASN A 64 -19.35 -0.70 2.39
C ASN A 64 -18.19 -0.09 3.21
N GLY A 65 -17.26 0.60 2.53
CA GLY A 65 -16.10 1.22 3.14
C GLY A 65 -14.94 0.25 3.39
N ASP A 66 -15.08 -1.03 3.08
CA ASP A 66 -13.96 -1.96 3.12
C ASP A 66 -12.94 -1.63 2.02
N PHE A 67 -11.67 -1.83 2.32
CA PHE A 67 -10.60 -1.55 1.38
C PHE A 67 -9.44 -2.53 1.54
N ASN A 68 -8.63 -2.58 0.49
CA ASN A 68 -7.34 -3.25 0.48
C ASN A 68 -6.39 -2.37 -0.34
N ILE A 69 -5.32 -1.90 0.29
CA ILE A 69 -4.28 -1.13 -0.36
C ILE A 69 -2.98 -1.89 -0.19
N GLN A 70 -2.27 -2.14 -1.29
CA GLN A 70 -1.01 -2.88 -1.27
C GLN A 70 0.09 -2.08 -1.94
N TYR A 71 1.23 -1.95 -1.28
CA TYR A 71 2.44 -1.37 -1.85
C TYR A 71 3.48 -2.47 -2.04
N ILE A 72 4.15 -2.47 -3.20
CA ILE A 72 5.06 -3.53 -3.63
C ILE A 72 6.29 -2.88 -4.27
N GLU A 73 7.47 -3.29 -3.83
CA GLU A 73 8.76 -3.05 -4.45
C GLU A 73 9.28 -4.39 -4.98
N THR A 74 9.77 -4.39 -6.23
CA THR A 74 10.52 -5.51 -6.80
C THR A 74 12.00 -5.19 -6.64
N TRP A 75 12.75 -6.12 -6.06
CA TRP A 75 14.19 -6.01 -5.79
C TRP A 75 14.88 -7.21 -6.41
N ASP A 76 15.63 -7.12 -7.52
CA ASP A 76 16.31 -8.26 -8.15
C ASP A 76 15.43 -9.54 -8.23
N SER A 77 15.64 -10.49 -7.31
CA SER A 77 14.90 -11.77 -7.20
C SER A 77 13.93 -11.86 -6.02
N GLU A 78 13.75 -10.74 -5.31
CA GLU A 78 13.00 -10.59 -4.08
C GLU A 78 11.90 -9.53 -4.19
N GLN A 79 11.04 -9.49 -3.18
CA GLN A 79 9.94 -8.54 -3.11
C GLN A 79 9.82 -8.01 -1.69
N TRP A 80 9.69 -6.70 -1.58
CA TRP A 80 9.26 -6.02 -0.35
C TRP A 80 7.83 -5.54 -0.55
N ALA A 81 6.92 -5.87 0.35
CA ALA A 81 5.53 -5.41 0.26
C ALA A 81 4.88 -5.27 1.64
N CYS A 82 3.93 -4.35 1.73
CA CYS A 82 3.05 -4.20 2.88
C CYS A 82 1.61 -3.93 2.42
N ARG A 83 0.64 -4.10 3.33
CA ARG A 83 -0.79 -4.02 3.00
C ARG A 83 -1.60 -3.38 4.12
N TRP A 84 -2.51 -2.47 3.76
CA TRP A 84 -3.49 -1.87 4.67
C TRP A 84 -4.87 -2.39 4.31
N ASP A 85 -5.53 -3.00 5.28
CA ASP A 85 -6.80 -3.67 5.08
C ASP A 85 -7.86 -3.18 6.05
N ARG A 86 -9.06 -2.95 5.52
CA ARG A 86 -10.29 -2.82 6.29
C ARG A 86 -11.28 -3.82 5.73
N HIS A 87 -11.49 -4.92 6.43
CA HIS A 87 -12.52 -5.91 6.13
C HIS A 87 -12.75 -6.81 7.36
N PRO A 88 -13.93 -7.45 7.49
CA PRO A 88 -14.13 -8.49 8.49
C PRO A 88 -13.06 -9.60 8.34
N ASN A 89 -12.45 -10.02 9.45
CA ASN A 89 -11.56 -11.18 9.51
C ASN A 89 -11.79 -11.94 10.83
N THR A 90 -11.46 -13.24 10.87
CA THR A 90 -11.63 -14.12 12.04
C THR A 90 -10.51 -14.00 13.07
N HIS A 91 -9.42 -13.28 12.77
CA HIS A 91 -8.19 -13.31 13.57
C HIS A 91 -7.73 -11.94 14.11
N ASN A 92 -8.25 -10.82 13.58
CA ASN A 92 -7.86 -9.45 13.95
C ASN A 92 -9.10 -8.55 14.06
N THR A 93 -8.90 -7.31 14.54
CA THR A 93 -9.90 -6.25 14.39
C THR A 93 -10.20 -5.99 12.90
N ARG A 94 -11.33 -5.30 12.60
CA ARG A 94 -11.77 -5.03 11.21
C ARG A 94 -10.68 -4.31 10.38
N GLU A 95 -9.77 -3.60 11.03
CA GLU A 95 -8.69 -2.83 10.40
C GLU A 95 -7.35 -3.41 10.81
N HIS A 96 -6.51 -3.73 9.83
CA HIS A 96 -5.24 -4.37 10.10
C HIS A 96 -4.19 -4.05 9.04
N PHE A 97 -2.94 -4.01 9.49
CA PHE A 97 -1.76 -3.78 8.66
C PHE A 97 -0.98 -5.07 8.52
N HIS A 98 -0.75 -5.53 7.29
CA HIS A 98 0.18 -6.61 7.04
C HIS A 98 1.58 -6.04 6.86
N GLN A 99 2.43 -6.33 7.83
CA GLN A 99 3.78 -5.82 7.89
C GLN A 99 4.67 -6.30 6.73
N PRO A 100 5.64 -5.47 6.32
CA PRO A 100 6.70 -5.86 5.41
C PRO A 100 7.67 -6.89 6.01
N PRO A 101 8.52 -7.53 5.19
CA PRO A 101 8.62 -7.41 3.73
C PRO A 101 7.64 -8.33 2.99
N ARG A 102 6.96 -9.22 3.73
CA ARG A 102 6.07 -10.24 3.20
C ARG A 102 4.75 -10.18 3.95
N PRO A 103 3.69 -9.57 3.38
CA PRO A 103 2.43 -9.39 4.07
C PRO A 103 1.74 -10.75 4.21
N ARG A 104 1.80 -11.34 5.41
CA ARG A 104 1.16 -12.61 5.75
C ARG A 104 -0.04 -12.38 6.64
N GLU A 105 -1.04 -13.25 6.52
CA GLU A 105 -2.24 -13.23 7.38
C GLU A 105 -1.88 -13.41 8.86
N THR A 106 -0.91 -14.27 9.17
CA THR A 106 -0.50 -14.58 10.54
C THR A 106 0.33 -13.49 11.22
N THR A 107 0.71 -12.44 10.50
CA THR A 107 1.55 -11.34 11.02
C THR A 107 0.86 -9.99 10.84
N ALA A 108 -0.46 -9.98 10.70
CA ALA A 108 -1.25 -8.76 10.64
C ALA A 108 -1.30 -8.11 12.03
N LEU A 109 -1.06 -6.81 12.07
CA LEU A 109 -1.14 -5.99 13.27
C LEU A 109 -2.47 -5.24 13.28
N ASP A 110 -3.10 -5.13 14.44
CA ASP A 110 -4.31 -4.31 14.60
C ASP A 110 -3.99 -2.84 14.28
N ALA A 111 -4.92 -2.20 13.58
CA ALA A 111 -4.75 -0.82 13.12
C ALA A 111 -6.02 0.00 13.35
N SER A 112 -5.90 1.32 13.22
CA SER A 112 -6.99 2.29 13.21
C SER A 112 -6.76 3.26 12.06
N TYR A 113 -7.66 3.28 11.09
CA TYR A 113 -7.57 4.12 9.91
C TYR A 113 -8.62 5.23 9.91
N PRO A 114 -8.35 6.40 9.29
CA PRO A 114 -9.36 7.42 9.05
C PRO A 114 -10.59 6.87 8.33
N SER A 115 -11.77 7.48 8.52
CA SER A 115 -12.99 7.06 7.82
C SER A 115 -12.95 7.42 6.33
N GLU A 116 -12.41 8.60 6.01
CA GLU A 116 -12.41 9.14 4.65
C GLU A 116 -11.34 8.46 3.76
N PRO A 117 -11.70 7.98 2.56
CA PRO A 117 -10.76 7.34 1.63
C PRO A 117 -9.54 8.19 1.26
N SER A 118 -9.71 9.51 1.16
CA SER A 118 -8.60 10.44 0.91
C SER A 118 -7.61 10.51 2.07
N ASP A 119 -8.10 10.45 3.30
CA ASP A 119 -7.25 10.47 4.50
C ASP A 119 -6.53 9.13 4.68
N ILE A 120 -7.17 8.02 4.34
CA ILE A 120 -6.53 6.70 4.25
C ILE A 120 -5.38 6.76 3.23
N LEU A 121 -5.63 7.29 2.04
CA LEU A 121 -4.59 7.42 1.01
C LEU A 121 -3.43 8.31 1.47
N ARG A 122 -3.71 9.38 2.23
CA ARG A 122 -2.68 10.23 2.83
C ARG A 122 -1.79 9.46 3.80
N VAL A 123 -2.37 8.62 4.66
CA VAL A 123 -1.61 7.75 5.59
C VAL A 123 -0.69 6.78 4.84
N VAL A 124 -1.21 6.18 3.77
CA VAL A 124 -0.42 5.30 2.90
C VAL A 124 0.74 6.06 2.26
N LEU A 125 0.49 7.21 1.64
CA LEU A 125 1.53 8.01 0.96
C LEU A 125 2.62 8.51 1.92
N GLU A 126 2.27 8.88 3.16
CA GLU A 126 3.28 9.22 4.17
C GLU A 126 4.14 8.00 4.56
N THR A 127 3.55 6.80 4.64
CA THR A 127 4.31 5.57 4.86
C THR A 127 5.27 5.29 3.70
N LEU A 128 4.80 5.43 2.45
CA LEU A 128 5.65 5.25 1.26
C LEU A 128 6.81 6.26 1.26
N LYS A 129 6.56 7.52 1.60
CA LYS A 129 7.60 8.54 1.72
C LYS A 129 8.66 8.19 2.78
N GLN A 130 8.24 7.70 3.94
CA GLN A 130 9.17 7.22 4.97
C GLN A 130 9.99 6.04 4.49
N ARG A 131 9.35 5.07 3.82
CA ARG A 131 10.02 3.91 3.23
C ARG A 131 11.05 4.31 2.18
N ILE A 132 10.67 5.15 1.22
CA ILE A 132 11.58 5.66 0.17
C ILE A 132 12.80 6.33 0.81
N ASN A 133 12.59 7.22 1.78
CA ASN A 133 13.70 7.87 2.50
C ASN A 133 14.60 6.88 3.24
N ALA A 134 14.02 5.83 3.84
CA ALA A 134 14.77 4.82 4.57
C ALA A 134 15.66 3.98 3.63
N VAL A 135 15.15 3.60 2.45
CA VAL A 135 15.96 2.87 1.46
C VAL A 135 17.10 3.75 0.93
N TRP A 136 16.85 5.04 0.67
CA TRP A 136 17.92 5.97 0.30
C TRP A 136 18.99 6.12 1.39
N ALA A 137 18.62 6.02 2.66
CA ALA A 137 19.57 6.11 3.76
C ALA A 137 20.48 4.88 3.88
N THR A 138 20.11 3.75 3.28
CA THR A 138 20.85 2.48 3.34
C THR A 138 21.57 2.14 2.04
N THR A 139 21.64 3.01 1.03
CA THR A 139 22.25 2.67 -0.28
C THR A 139 23.73 2.27 -0.23
N ASN A 140 24.46 2.67 0.82
CA ASN A 140 25.86 2.24 0.99
C ASN A 140 25.98 0.81 1.54
N GLU A 141 24.95 0.33 2.24
CA GLU A 141 24.83 -1.03 2.78
C GLU A 141 23.35 -1.45 2.70
N PRO A 142 22.83 -1.79 1.50
CA PRO A 142 21.41 -2.03 1.30
C PRO A 142 20.91 -3.21 2.13
N VAL A 143 19.74 -3.06 2.75
CA VAL A 143 19.05 -4.14 3.46
C VAL A 143 18.05 -4.77 2.51
N TYR A 144 18.36 -5.98 2.05
CA TYR A 144 17.51 -6.71 1.11
C TYR A 144 16.23 -7.23 1.80
N PRO A 145 15.14 -7.47 1.06
CA PRO A 145 13.89 -7.95 1.63
C PRO A 145 14.01 -9.25 2.45
N ALA A 146 14.97 -10.13 2.17
CA ALA A 146 15.23 -11.34 2.96
C ALA A 146 15.86 -11.08 4.32
N GLU A 147 16.58 -9.96 4.47
CA GLU A 147 17.28 -9.55 5.69
C GLU A 147 16.48 -8.52 6.50
N TYR A 148 15.46 -7.93 5.87
CA TYR A 148 14.63 -6.90 6.47
C TYR A 148 13.71 -7.48 7.56
N GLU A 149 13.80 -6.90 8.75
CA GLU A 149 12.92 -7.18 9.89
C GLU A 149 12.09 -5.93 10.20
N PHE A 150 10.76 -6.10 10.26
CA PHE A 150 9.87 -5.00 10.62
C PHE A 150 9.91 -4.76 12.14
N THR A 151 10.23 -3.53 12.52
CA THR A 151 10.39 -3.09 13.92
C THR A 151 9.31 -2.11 14.38
N GLY A 152 8.28 -1.89 13.55
CA GLY A 152 7.25 -0.88 13.81
C GLY A 152 7.62 0.50 13.28
N GLU A 153 8.70 0.63 12.51
CA GLU A 153 9.19 1.92 12.00
C GLU A 153 8.23 2.61 11.02
N TYR A 154 7.23 1.87 10.54
CA TYR A 154 6.13 2.40 9.73
C TYR A 154 4.82 2.16 10.47
N GLY A 155 4.08 3.24 10.72
CA GLY A 155 2.70 3.13 11.17
C GLY A 155 2.36 3.74 12.53
N ASP A 156 3.23 4.57 13.12
CA ASP A 156 2.92 5.37 14.32
C ASP A 156 1.56 6.08 14.28
N ALA A 157 1.07 6.43 13.09
CA ALA A 157 -0.20 7.13 12.90
C ALA A 157 -1.44 6.21 12.90
N TYR A 158 -1.28 4.89 12.81
CA TYR A 158 -2.39 3.95 12.62
C TYR A 158 -2.24 2.59 13.31
N LEU A 159 -1.07 2.18 13.78
CA LEU A 159 -0.90 0.93 14.53
C LEU A 159 -1.33 1.10 16.00
N GLN A 160 -1.86 0.02 16.59
CA GLN A 160 -2.32 -0.03 18.00
C GLN A 160 -1.40 -0.86 18.90
#